data_AF-A0A238W2J7-F1
#
_entry.id   AF-A0A238W2J7-F1
#
_cell.length_a   1.000
_cell.length_b   1.000
_cell.length_c   1.000
_cell.angle_alpha   90.00
_cell.angle_beta   90.00
_cell.angle_gamma   90.00
#
_symmetry.space_group_name_H-M   'P 1'
#
loop_
_entity.id
_entity.type
_entity.pdbx_description
1 polymer ?
#
loop_
_entity_poly.entity_id
_entity_poly.type
_entity_poly.pdbx_seq_one_letter_code
_entity_poly.pdbx_strand_id
1 'polypeptide(L)'
;MASQNSLLTPLHKELPYYAVVFASTQTSVTRGYSLAAQHLEELAQDMPGYLGIDHARNEVGITISYWKTLEDIARWKAQTDHQAAQAKGKSTWYEAYTIRICKVERHYDFSNL
;
A
#
# COMPACT_ATOMS: atom_id res chain seq x y z
N MET A 1 -10.05 4.34 10.90
CA MET A 1 -11.04 4.84 9.93
C MET A 1 -10.27 5.10 8.65
N ALA A 2 -10.41 4.24 7.64
CA ALA A 2 -9.95 4.56 6.29
C ALA A 2 -10.93 5.61 5.74
N SER A 3 -10.42 6.65 5.10
CA SER A 3 -11.22 7.75 4.56
C SER A 3 -12.37 7.21 3.71
N GLN A 4 -13.57 7.67 4.03
CA GLN A 4 -14.77 7.48 3.23
C GLN A 4 -14.50 8.06 1.83
N ASN A 5 -14.76 7.25 0.80
CA ASN A 5 -14.49 7.51 -0.63
C ASN A 5 -13.03 7.81 -1.00
N SER A 6 -12.21 6.77 -1.06
CA SER A 6 -11.03 6.82 -1.94
C SER A 6 -11.52 6.79 -3.38
N LEU A 7 -11.51 7.95 -4.05
CA LEU A 7 -11.41 7.95 -5.50
C LEU A 7 -10.18 7.10 -5.87
N LEU A 8 -10.25 6.33 -6.96
CA LEU A 8 -9.08 5.62 -7.47
C LEU A 8 -7.96 6.63 -7.67
N THR A 9 -6.75 6.29 -7.24
CA THR A 9 -5.62 7.21 -7.37
C THR A 9 -5.38 7.51 -8.84
N PRO A 10 -5.54 8.77 -9.29
CA PRO A 10 -5.26 9.12 -10.66
C PRO A 10 -3.74 9.02 -10.87
N LEU A 11 -3.32 8.14 -11.76
CA LEU A 11 -1.92 7.98 -12.12
C LEU A 11 -1.71 8.57 -13.51
N HIS A 12 -1.16 9.78 -13.58
CA HIS A 12 -0.79 10.42 -14.85
C HIS A 12 0.72 10.35 -15.09
N LYS A 13 1.33 9.18 -14.82
CA LYS A 13 2.80 9.01 -14.84
C LYS A 13 3.26 8.10 -15.97
N GLU A 14 4.53 8.24 -16.33
CA GLU A 14 5.19 7.45 -17.36
C GLU A 14 5.16 5.95 -17.03
N LEU A 15 4.74 5.16 -18.01
CA LEU A 15 4.87 3.70 -18.02
C LEU A 15 6.28 3.30 -18.49
N PRO A 16 6.81 2.15 -18.05
CA PRO A 16 6.22 1.27 -17.04
C PRO A 16 6.53 1.74 -15.61
N TYR A 17 5.64 1.40 -14.68
CA TYR A 17 5.89 1.54 -13.24
C TYR A 17 5.59 0.21 -12.52
N TYR A 18 5.68 0.18 -11.20
CA TYR A 18 5.45 -1.03 -10.40
C TYR A 18 4.29 -0.85 -9.43
N ALA A 19 3.54 -1.92 -9.21
CA ALA A 19 2.51 -2.01 -8.19
C ALA A 19 2.93 -3.04 -7.14
N VAL A 20 2.88 -2.65 -5.87
CA VAL A 20 3.04 -3.55 -4.71
C VAL A 20 1.65 -3.84 -4.16
N VAL A 21 1.16 -5.04 -4.45
CA VAL A 21 -0.15 -5.52 -3.99
C VAL A 21 0.03 -6.27 -2.68
N PHE A 22 -0.42 -5.65 -1.59
CA PHE A 22 -0.52 -6.25 -0.27
C PHE A 22 -1.95 -6.70 -0.01
N ALA A 23 -2.19 -8.00 0.04
CA ALA A 23 -3.49 -8.59 0.38
C ALA A 23 -3.38 -9.31 1.72
N SER A 24 -4.30 -9.05 2.66
CA SER A 24 -4.23 -9.57 4.03
C SER A 24 -5.59 -9.89 4.62
N THR A 25 -5.61 -10.84 5.56
CA THR A 25 -6.68 -11.04 6.54
C THR A 25 -6.17 -10.60 7.92
N GLN A 26 -7.06 -10.05 8.76
CA GLN A 26 -6.69 -9.60 10.10
C GLN A 26 -7.09 -10.60 11.17
N THR A 27 -6.33 -10.59 12.26
CA THR A 27 -6.78 -11.20 13.51
C THR A 27 -7.92 -10.36 14.12
N SER A 28 -8.54 -10.86 15.19
CA SER A 28 -9.47 -10.06 15.99
C SER A 28 -8.80 -8.91 16.76
N VAL A 29 -7.45 -8.88 16.83
CA VAL A 29 -6.67 -7.90 17.59
C VAL A 29 -6.04 -6.86 16.66
N THR A 30 -6.75 -5.74 16.47
CA THR A 30 -6.34 -4.66 15.55
C THR A 30 -5.99 -3.35 16.26
N ARG A 31 -5.78 -3.38 17.58
CA ARG A 31 -5.43 -2.17 18.35
C ARG A 31 -4.16 -1.53 17.79
N GLY A 32 -4.21 -0.22 17.55
CA GLY A 32 -3.09 0.55 17.00
C GLY A 32 -2.88 0.39 15.50
N TYR A 33 -3.56 -0.56 14.84
CA TYR A 33 -3.43 -0.80 13.40
C TYR A 33 -3.73 0.45 12.58
N SER A 34 -4.87 1.11 12.83
CA SER A 34 -5.27 2.27 12.02
C SER A 34 -4.29 3.44 12.13
N LEU A 35 -3.73 3.69 13.31
CA LEU A 35 -2.73 4.75 13.50
C LEU A 35 -1.42 4.40 12.78
N ALA A 36 -0.96 3.15 12.90
CA ALA A 36 0.23 2.70 12.19
C ALA A 36 0.04 2.73 10.67
N ALA A 37 -1.13 2.29 10.18
CA ALA A 37 -1.44 2.29 8.76
C ALA A 37 -1.44 3.72 8.18
N GLN A 38 -2.07 4.68 8.89
CA GLN A 38 -2.05 6.09 8.50
C GLN A 38 -0.62 6.64 8.47
N HIS A 39 0.18 6.40 9.52
CA HIS A 39 1.57 6.86 9.59
C HIS A 39 2.43 6.31 8.44
N LEU A 40 2.27 5.03 8.09
CA LEU A 40 3.00 4.44 6.97
C LEU A 40 2.54 4.98 5.62
N GLU A 41 1.27 5.33 5.48
CA GLU A 41 0.75 5.96 4.27
C GLU A 41 1.37 7.35 4.08
N GLU A 42 1.37 8.17 5.14
CA GLU A 42 2.01 9.49 5.15
C GLU A 42 3.51 9.38 4.83
N LEU A 43 4.22 8.44 5.47
CA LEU A 43 5.63 8.18 5.16
C LEU A 43 5.88 7.72 3.72
N ALA A 44 5.03 6.85 3.18
CA ALA A 44 5.18 6.36 1.82
C ALA A 44 5.04 7.49 0.80
N GLN A 45 4.16 8.47 1.05
CA GLN A 45 3.98 9.64 0.19
C GLN A 45 5.26 10.48 0.05
N ASP A 46 6.09 10.53 1.09
CA ASP A 46 7.36 11.27 1.10
C ASP A 46 8.53 10.48 0.50
N MET A 47 8.36 9.18 0.22
CA MET A 47 9.44 8.36 -0.32
C MET A 47 9.69 8.67 -1.81
N PRO A 48 10.96 8.76 -2.25
CA PRO A 48 11.29 8.87 -3.66
C PRO A 48 10.63 7.78 -4.49
N GLY A 49 10.06 8.16 -5.63
CA GLY A 49 9.44 7.22 -6.56
C GLY A 49 8.04 6.76 -6.16
N TYR A 50 7.45 7.21 -5.05
CA TYR A 50 6.04 6.98 -4.76
C TYR A 50 5.13 7.65 -5.80
N LEU A 51 4.11 6.92 -6.25
CA LEU A 51 3.17 7.38 -7.27
C LEU A 51 1.73 7.48 -6.75
N GLY A 52 1.38 6.72 -5.73
CA GLY A 52 0.00 6.65 -5.23
C GLY A 52 -0.29 5.39 -4.43
N ILE A 53 -1.50 5.32 -3.86
CA ILE A 53 -1.97 4.16 -3.12
C ILE A 53 -3.49 4.01 -3.25
N ASP A 54 -3.95 2.79 -3.56
CA ASP A 54 -5.35 2.44 -3.46
C ASP A 54 -5.56 1.47 -2.30
N HIS A 55 -6.65 1.65 -1.57
CA HIS A 55 -6.99 0.80 -0.44
C HIS A 55 -8.46 0.39 -0.49
N ALA A 56 -8.71 -0.89 -0.29
CA ALA A 56 -10.04 -1.44 -0.10
C ALA A 56 -10.03 -2.46 1.05
N ARG A 57 -11.09 -2.46 1.87
CA ARG A 57 -11.19 -3.34 3.01
C ARG A 57 -12.58 -3.95 3.13
N ASN A 58 -12.62 -5.27 3.18
CA ASN A 58 -13.72 -6.06 3.70
C ASN A 58 -13.12 -7.20 4.56
N GLU A 59 -13.60 -8.44 4.44
CA GLU A 59 -12.96 -9.62 5.04
C GLU A 59 -11.48 -9.75 4.64
N VAL A 60 -11.18 -9.49 3.37
CA VAL A 60 -9.81 -9.30 2.86
C VAL A 60 -9.54 -7.81 2.70
N GLY A 61 -8.40 -7.35 3.21
CA GLY A 61 -7.88 -6.02 2.93
C GLY A 61 -6.87 -6.06 1.81
N ILE A 62 -7.02 -5.16 0.85
CA ILE A 62 -6.11 -4.96 -0.27
C ILE A 62 -5.56 -3.54 -0.19
N THR A 63 -4.24 -3.42 -0.21
CA THR A 63 -3.53 -2.15 -0.36
C THR A 63 -2.60 -2.28 -1.56
N ILE A 64 -2.74 -1.39 -2.52
CA ILE A 64 -1.90 -1.35 -3.72
C ILE A 64 -1.14 -0.05 -3.67
N SER A 65 0.19 -0.10 -3.50
CA SER A 65 1.04 1.09 -3.62
C SER A 65 1.78 1.08 -4.94
N TYR A 66 1.90 2.24 -5.57
CA TYR A 66 2.48 2.39 -6.90
C TYR A 66 3.83 3.11 -6.81
N TRP A 67 4.83 2.60 -7.53
CA TRP A 67 6.22 3.00 -7.41
C TRP A 67 6.91 3.10 -8.77
N LYS A 68 7.81 4.07 -8.93
CA LYS A 68 8.53 4.29 -10.19
C LYS A 68 9.44 3.12 -10.55
N THR A 69 10.19 2.59 -9.59
CA THR A 69 11.19 1.55 -9.83
C THR A 69 11.19 0.48 -8.74
N LEU A 70 11.79 -0.68 -9.03
CA LEU A 70 12.07 -1.71 -8.02
C LEU A 70 13.02 -1.21 -6.93
N GLU A 71 13.92 -0.29 -7.26
CA GLU A 71 14.85 0.31 -6.28
C GLU A 71 14.09 1.16 -5.26
N ASP A 72 13.12 1.96 -5.71
CA ASP A 72 12.27 2.76 -4.81
C ASP A 72 11.44 1.87 -3.88
N ILE A 73 10.94 0.74 -4.38
CA ILE A 73 10.27 -0.28 -3.54
C ILE A 73 11.23 -0.88 -2.52
N ALA A 74 12.48 -1.17 -2.91
CA ALA A 74 13.49 -1.70 -2.00
C ALA A 74 13.84 -0.69 -0.90
N ARG A 75 13.94 0.60 -1.24
CA ARG A 75 14.13 1.70 -0.27
C ARG A 75 12.95 1.80 0.69
N TRP A 76 11.72 1.71 0.18
CA TRP A 76 10.53 1.67 1.04
C TRP A 76 10.53 0.47 1.98
N LYS A 77 10.89 -0.72 1.49
CA LYS A 77 11.02 -1.92 2.32
C LYS A 77 12.10 -1.78 3.40
N ALA A 78 13.14 -0.98 3.16
CA ALA A 78 14.21 -0.71 4.11
C ALA A 78 13.90 0.42 5.10
N GLN A 79 12.79 1.15 4.92
CA GLN A 79 12.40 2.24 5.83
C GLN A 79 12.10 1.67 7.24
N THR A 80 12.65 2.32 8.26
CA THR A 80 12.71 1.80 9.64
C THR A 80 11.33 1.56 10.26
N ASP A 81 10.43 2.53 10.16
CA ASP A 81 9.07 2.43 10.72
C ASP A 81 8.24 1.37 10.00
N HIS A 82 8.43 1.23 8.68
CA HIS A 82 7.81 0.20 7.88
C HIS A 82 8.30 -1.20 8.28
N GLN A 83 9.61 -1.37 8.54
CA GLN A 83 10.13 -2.63 9.09
C GLN A 83 9.53 -2.96 10.46
N ALA A 84 9.46 -1.96 11.35
CA ALA A 84 8.85 -2.12 12.67
C ALA A 84 7.36 -2.51 12.57
N ALA A 85 6.61 -1.85 11.68
CA ALA A 85 5.21 -2.15 11.43
C ALA A 85 5.01 -3.53 10.77
N GLN A 86 5.90 -3.99 9.89
CA GLN A 86 5.86 -5.35 9.33
C GLN A 86 6.06 -6.41 10.42
N ALA A 87 7.03 -6.18 11.32
CA ALA A 87 7.25 -7.07 12.46
C ALA A 87 6.02 -7.12 13.37
N LYS A 88 5.47 -5.94 13.72
CA LYS A 88 4.26 -5.84 14.54
C LYS A 88 3.05 -6.50 13.87
N GLY A 89 2.87 -6.25 12.57
CA GLY A 89 1.80 -6.82 11.76
C GLY A 89 1.79 -8.33 11.80
N LYS A 90 2.94 -8.98 11.53
CA LYS A 90 3.10 -10.44 11.63
C LYS A 90 2.78 -11.00 13.01
N SER A 91 3.18 -10.29 14.06
CA SER A 91 3.03 -10.76 15.43
C SER A 91 1.64 -10.51 16.03
N THR A 92 0.80 -9.68 15.40
CA THR A 92 -0.42 -9.18 16.05
C THR A 92 -1.58 -8.94 15.09
N TRP A 93 -1.38 -8.17 14.01
CA TRP A 93 -2.50 -7.63 13.23
C TRP A 93 -2.98 -8.54 12.09
N TYR A 94 -2.13 -9.41 11.56
CA TYR A 94 -2.44 -10.22 10.39
C TYR A 94 -2.49 -11.71 10.73
N GLU A 95 -3.56 -12.37 10.27
CA GLU A 95 -3.66 -13.82 10.28
C GLU A 95 -2.84 -14.40 9.12
N ALA A 96 -3.02 -13.83 7.93
CA ALA A 96 -2.24 -14.15 6.75
C ALA A 96 -2.10 -12.92 5.85
N TYR A 97 -1.04 -12.90 5.04
CA TYR A 97 -0.92 -11.91 3.96
C TYR A 97 -0.07 -12.43 2.80
N THR A 98 -0.25 -11.81 1.64
CA THR A 98 0.61 -11.97 0.47
C THR A 98 1.06 -10.62 -0.04
N ILE A 99 2.28 -10.55 -0.56
CA ILE A 99 2.82 -9.38 -1.25
C ILE A 99 3.21 -9.82 -2.66
N ARG A 100 2.71 -9.09 -3.66
CA ARG A 100 3.12 -9.28 -5.06
C ARG A 100 3.64 -7.96 -5.60
N ILE A 101 4.76 -8.01 -6.30
CA ILE A 101 5.33 -6.86 -6.98
C ILE A 101 5.14 -7.10 -8.48
N CYS A 102 4.35 -6.25 -9.12
CA CYS A 102 3.95 -6.38 -10.51
C CYS A 102 4.49 -5.19 -11.30
N LYS A 103 4.93 -5.42 -12.55
CA LYS A 103 5.22 -4.34 -13.49
C LYS A 103 3.93 -3.97 -14.22
N VAL A 104 3.57 -2.70 -14.17
CA VAL A 104 2.44 -2.14 -14.91
C VAL A 104 2.96 -1.64 -16.25
N GLU A 105 2.64 -2.38 -17.31
CA GLU A 105 3.01 -2.03 -18.69
C GLU A 105 2.00 -1.09 -19.34
N ARG A 106 0.74 -1.12 -18.87
CA ARG A 106 -0.39 -0.32 -19.37
C ARG A 106 -1.42 -0.10 -18.27
N HIS A 107 -2.12 1.03 -18.32
CA HIS A 107 -3.31 1.33 -17.53
C HIS A 107 -4.26 2.24 -18.33
N TYR A 108 -5.53 2.26 -17.95
CA TYR A 108 -6.56 3.13 -18.53
C TYR A 108 -7.46 3.60 -17.41
N ASP A 109 -7.83 4.87 -17.44
CA ASP A 109 -8.72 5.46 -16.46
C ASP A 109 -10.06 5.79 -17.10
N PHE A 110 -11.14 5.52 -16.38
CA PHE A 110 -12.48 5.96 -16.74
C PHE A 110 -13.08 6.69 -15.55
N SER A 111 -13.47 7.94 -15.77
CA SER A 111 -14.18 8.74 -14.77
C SER A 111 -15.43 9.34 -15.41
N ASN A 112 -16.58 9.09 -14.80
CA ASN A 112 -17.80 9.85 -15.05
C ASN A 112 -17.71 11.11 -14.20
N LEU A 113 -17.07 12.16 -14.71
CA LEU A 113 -17.26 13.49 -14.15
C LEU A 113 -18.67 14.00 -14.48
#